data_AF-A0A259B9G0-F1
#
_entry.id   AF-A0A259B9G0-F1
#
_cell.length_a   1.000
_cell.length_b   1.000
_cell.length_c   1.000
_cell.angle_alpha   90.00
_cell.angle_beta   90.00
_cell.angle_gamma   90.00
#
_symmetry.space_group_name_H-M   'P 1'
#
loop_
_entity.id
_entity.type
_entity.pdbx_description
1 polymer ?
#
loop_
_entity_poly.entity_id
_entity_poly.type
_entity_poly.pdbx_seq_one_letter_code
_entity_poly.pdbx_strand_id
1 'polypeptide(L)' 'VLWLQLGVRHDESATRAEAAGLQVVMDRCPKIEYGRLSGEIGWTGVNSRTISAKRPQRLGSGVQRLALSRTPKPPADAQ' A
#
# COMPACT_ATOMS: atom_id res chain seq x y z
N VAL A 1 -17.69 -5.76 3.07
CA VAL A 1 -17.11 -4.39 2.98
C VAL A 1 -17.22 -3.91 1.54
N LEU A 2 -17.86 -2.78 1.30
CA LEU A 2 -17.97 -2.12 -0.01
C LEU A 2 -16.86 -1.09 -0.14
N TRP A 3 -16.02 -1.21 -1.18
CA TRP A 3 -14.97 -0.24 -1.51
C TRP A 3 -15.33 0.52 -2.78
N LEU A 4 -15.38 1.84 -2.68
CA LEU A 4 -15.54 2.72 -3.84
C LEU A 4 -14.20 3.36 -4.18
N GLN A 5 -13.85 3.26 -5.46
CA GLN A 5 -12.58 3.73 -5.99
C GLN A 5 -12.41 5.25 -5.83
N LEU A 6 -11.18 5.73 -5.99
CA LEU A 6 -10.87 7.15 -6.04
C LEU A 6 -11.79 7.90 -7.01
N GLY A 7 -12.34 9.03 -6.55
CA GLY A 7 -13.31 9.85 -7.29
C GLY A 7 -14.75 9.33 -7.26
N VAL A 8 -15.01 8.14 -6.72
CA VAL A 8 -16.37 7.59 -6.56
C VAL A 8 -16.84 7.81 -5.12
N ARG A 9 -17.70 8.81 -4.94
CA ARG A 9 -18.33 9.15 -3.65
C ARG A 9 -19.83 9.43 -3.85
N HIS A 10 -20.66 8.78 -3.03
CA HIS A 10 -22.10 9.02 -3.02
C HIS A 10 -22.70 8.69 -1.64
N ASP A 11 -22.96 9.73 -0.86
CA ASP A 11 -23.25 9.58 0.58
C ASP A 11 -24.57 8.86 0.84
N GLU A 12 -25.62 9.13 0.05
CA GLU A 12 -26.90 8.42 0.18
C GLU A 12 -26.77 6.92 -0.11
N SER A 13 -25.94 6.55 -1.09
CA SER A 13 -25.71 5.14 -1.42
C SER A 13 -24.90 4.45 -0.33
N ALA A 14 -23.96 5.16 0.30
CA ALA A 14 -23.22 4.66 1.45
C ALA A 14 -24.17 4.38 2.63
N THR A 15 -25.05 5.32 2.98
CA THR A 15 -26.04 5.11 4.05
C THR A 15 -26.95 3.91 3.77
N ARG A 16 -27.41 3.75 2.53
CA ARG A 16 -28.22 2.57 2.14
C ARG A 16 -27.44 1.27 2.31
N ALA A 17 -26.16 1.24 1.92
CA ALA A 17 -25.31 0.07 2.07
C ALA A 17 -24.99 -0.24 3.56
N GLU A 18 -24.76 0.80 4.37
CA GLU A 18 -24.54 0.66 5.82
C GLU A 18 -25.78 0.14 6.54
N ALA A 19 -26.97 0.64 6.20
CA ALA A 19 -28.23 0.13 6.72
C ALA A 19 -28.47 -1.35 6.36
N ALA A 20 -27.92 -1.81 5.23
CA ALA A 20 -27.90 -3.21 4.84
C ALA A 20 -26.81 -4.05 5.53
N GLY A 21 -26.05 -3.47 6.47
CA GLY A 21 -25.01 -4.14 7.26
C GLY A 21 -23.63 -4.18 6.60
N LEU A 22 -23.40 -3.43 5.53
CA LEU A 22 -22.09 -3.35 4.89
C LEU A 22 -21.25 -2.23 5.50
N GLN A 23 -19.98 -2.51 5.80
CA GLN A 23 -18.99 -1.44 6.01
C GLN A 23 -18.65 -0.80 4.66
N VAL A 24 -18.71 0.53 4.57
CA VAL A 24 -18.43 1.28 3.34
C VAL A 24 -17.13 2.07 3.47
N VAL A 25 -16.25 1.92 2.48
CA VAL A 25 -15.04 2.72 2.31
C VAL A 25 -15.17 3.46 0.99
N MET A 26 -15.27 4.79 1.02
CA MET A 26 -15.41 5.62 -0.17
C MET A 26 -14.13 6.34 -0.53
N ASP A 27 -13.97 6.66 -1.82
CA ASP A 27 -12.85 7.44 -2.34
C ASP A 27 -11.49 6.85 -1.92
N ARG A 28 -11.34 5.53 -2.04
CA ARG A 28 -10.11 4.82 -1.70
C ARG A 28 -9.84 3.66 -2.66
N CYS A 29 -8.58 3.50 -3.02
CA CYS A 29 -8.12 2.34 -3.77
C CYS A 29 -7.53 1.29 -2.81
N PRO A 30 -8.00 0.02 -2.82
CA PRO A 30 -7.38 -1.03 -2.02
C PRO A 30 -5.89 -1.20 -2.31
N LYS A 31 -5.48 -1.06 -3.57
CA LYS A 31 -4.07 -1.23 -3.99
C LYS A 31 -3.16 -0.12 -3.45
N ILE A 32 -3.64 1.13 -3.45
CA ILE A 32 -2.88 2.28 -2.93
C ILE A 32 -2.81 2.20 -1.41
N GLU A 33 -3.94 1.92 -0.76
CA GLU A 33 -3.98 1.83 0.70
C GLU A 33 -3.12 0.67 1.20
N TYR A 34 -3.17 -0.49 0.52
CA TYR A 34 -2.28 -1.60 0.82
C TYR A 34 -0.81 -1.18 0.72
N GLY A 35 -0.39 -0.58 -0.40
CA GLY A 35 0.99 -0.14 -0.59
C GLY A 35 1.43 0.94 0.41
N ARG A 36 0.51 1.83 0.81
CA ARG A 36 0.77 2.87 1.81
C ARG A 36 0.96 2.28 3.20
N LEU A 37 0.10 1.34 3.60
CA LEU A 37 0.13 0.71 4.91
C LEU A 37 1.23 -0.34 5.05
N SER A 38 1.60 -1.03 3.96
CA SER A 38 2.73 -1.97 3.93
C SER A 38 4.10 -1.30 3.76
N GLY A 39 4.12 -0.01 3.40
CA GLY A 39 5.35 0.73 3.07
C GLY A 39 5.91 0.45 1.68
N GLU A 40 5.28 -0.44 0.90
CA GLU A 40 5.71 -0.82 -0.45
C GLU A 40 5.58 0.33 -1.47
N ILE A 41 4.61 1.24 -1.27
CA ILE A 41 4.37 2.34 -2.23
C ILE A 41 5.55 3.31 -2.31
N GLY A 42 6.36 3.40 -1.26
CA GLY A 42 7.58 4.20 -1.26
C GLY A 42 8.68 3.62 -2.16
N TRP A 43 8.71 2.31 -2.39
CA TRP A 43 9.73 1.65 -3.22
C TRP A 43 9.57 1.99 -4.70
N THR A 44 8.34 2.28 -5.13
CA THR A 44 8.05 2.78 -6.48
C THR A 44 8.27 4.29 -6.61
N GLY A 45 8.76 4.95 -5.54
CA GLY A 45 9.12 6.37 -5.54
C GLY A 45 8.01 7.31 -5.09
N VAL A 46 6.83 6.82 -4.71
CA VAL A 46 5.73 7.68 -4.24
C VAL A 46 6.11 8.27 -2.88
N ASN A 47 6.03 9.60 -2.75
CA ASN A 47 6.37 10.35 -1.53
C ASN A 47 7.79 10.07 -0.97
N SER A 48 8.72 9.59 -1.80
CA SER A 48 10.09 9.25 -1.40
C SER A 48 11.01 10.48 -1.20
N ARG A 49 10.54 11.66 -1.61
CA ARG A 49 11.32 12.92 -1.71
C ARG A 49 12.58 12.83 -2.58
N THR A 50 12.71 11.75 -3.37
CA THR A 50 13.87 11.50 -4.23
C THR A 50 13.39 11.24 -5.65
N ILE A 51 13.81 12.08 -6.59
CA ILE A 51 13.54 11.88 -8.02
C ILE A 51 14.77 11.17 -8.62
N SER A 52 14.56 9.98 -9.21
CA SER A 52 15.63 9.18 -9.81
C SER A 52 15.12 8.53 -11.09
N ALA A 53 15.94 8.57 -12.15
CA ALA A 53 15.67 7.85 -13.40
C ALA A 53 16.18 6.40 -13.38
N LYS A 54 16.87 5.97 -12.30
CA LYS A 54 17.40 4.62 -12.19
C LYS A 54 16.25 3.62 -12.02
N ARG A 55 16.28 2.52 -12.79
CA ARG A 55 15.28 1.45 -12.66
C ARG A 55 15.34 0.87 -11.23
N PRO A 56 14.23 0.85 -10.48
CA PRO A 56 14.19 0.22 -9.18
C PRO A 56 14.49 -1.27 -9.34
N GLN A 57 15.51 -1.76 -8.64
CA GLN A 57 15.83 -3.18 -8.63
C GLN A 57 14.70 -3.94 -7.94
N ARG A 58 14.14 -4.95 -8.61
CA ARG A 58 13.17 -5.84 -7.96
C ARG A 58 13.88 -6.51 -6.79
N LEU A 59 13.29 -6.46 -5.60
CA LEU A 59 13.88 -7.05 -4.41
C LEU A 59 13.74 -8.59 -4.44
N GLY A 60 14.52 -9.25 -5.30
CA GLY A 60 14.61 -10.72 -5.38
C GLY A 60 13.30 -11.46 -5.70
N SER A 61 13.35 -12.79 -5.67
CA SER A 61 12.22 -13.72 -5.88
C SER A 61 11.35 -13.94 -4.64
N GLY A 62 11.51 -13.13 -3.59
CA GLY A 62 10.80 -13.28 -2.32
C GLY A 62 9.58 -12.36 -2.19
N VAL A 63 8.58 -12.80 -1.44
CA VAL A 63 7.47 -11.94 -0.99
C VAL A 63 8.04 -10.82 -0.12
N GLN A 64 7.60 -9.58 -0.36
CA GLN A 64 8.02 -8.38 0.37
C GLN A 64 7.89 -8.58 1.88
N ARG A 65 9.00 -8.35 2.60
CA ARG A 65 9.15 -8.71 4.02
C ARG A 65 8.45 -7.68 4.92
N LEU A 66 7.30 -8.05 5.47
CA LEU A 66 6.39 -7.26 6.32
C LEU A 66 6.77 -7.26 7.82
N ALA A 67 7.96 -6.79 8.22
CA ALA A 67 8.29 -6.70 9.65
C ALA A 67 8.99 -5.39 10.02
N LEU A 68 8.47 -4.71 11.06
CA LEU A 68 9.01 -3.49 11.67
C LEU A 68 10.30 -3.74 12.47
N SER A 69 10.71 -4.99 12.69
CA SER A 69 11.97 -5.35 13.32
C SER A 69 13.12 -5.28 12.31
N ARG A 70 13.88 -4.18 12.38
CA ARG A 70 15.15 -4.00 11.67
C ARG A 70 16.21 -4.91 12.28
N THR A 71 16.28 -6.18 11.88
CA THR A 71 17.53 -6.92 12.07
C THR A 71 18.51 -6.42 11.01
N PRO A 72 19.73 -5.97 11.38
CA PRO A 72 20.71 -5.54 10.40
C PRO A 72 21.05 -6.71 9.47
N LYS A 73 21.21 -6.42 8.17
CA LYS A 73 21.80 -7.36 7.22
C LYS A 73 23.23 -7.68 7.73
N PRO A 74 23.62 -8.95 7.88
CA PRO A 74 25.01 -9.26 8.18
C PRO A 74 25.91 -8.73 7.06
N PRO A 75 27.12 -8.23 7.37
CA PRO A 75 28.04 -7.73 6.36
C PRO A 75 28.25 -8.78 5.28
N ALA A 76 28.50 -8.34 4.05
CA ALA A 76 28.58 -9.18 2.85
C ALA A 76 29.74 -10.20 2.88
N ASP A 77 30.49 -10.23 3.98
CA ASP A 77 31.79 -10.87 4.12
C ASP A 77 31.77 -11.94 5.24
N ALA A 78 30.61 -12.27 5.81
CA ALA A 78 30.47 -13.43 6.68
C ALA A 78 30.40 -14.69 5.81
N GLN A 79 31.48 -15.50 5.83
CA GLN A 79 31.57 -16.80 5.17
C GLN A 79 30.42 -17.75 5.55
#